data_AF-A0A1G7PJ75-F1
#
_entry.id   AF-A0A1G7PJ75-F1
#
_cell.length_a   1.000
_cell.length_b   1.000
_cell.length_c   1.000
_cell.angle_alpha   90.00
_cell.angle_beta   90.00
_cell.angle_gamma   90.00
#
_symmetry.space_group_name_H-M   'P 1'
#
loop_
_entity.id
_entity.type
_entity.pdbx_description
1 polymer ?
#
loop_
_entity_poly.entity_id
_entity_poly.type
_entity_poly.pdbx_seq_one_letter_code
_entity_poly.pdbx_strand_id
1 'polypeptide(L)'
;MKIDLEDEIWSRLYGPYGNRSVNVQLKNLFREWDISVAKELFWEELHHQDDVYPATYASLPWLVALSPSTDEAFEETYLFLSHVIHCACSVGGTGCDGTGPRGKYRGISTKIADHQHSWIPEREWLTAEDLLVLTKLEQWFTENHLTIAERCLSLATFDLMLSAYALEGFATANGSPRIAHSVQMFAYAEPVDFICGELGAFDNHDSSVVAKLYPHIHEASPKLASFLLDYPGCTFDPDDPRQGKMG
;
A
#
# COMPACT_ATOMS: atom_id res chain seq x y z
N MET A 1 12.03 -11.52 -4.52
CA MET A 1 12.54 -12.47 -3.50
C MET A 1 11.34 -13.18 -2.89
N LYS A 2 11.40 -14.48 -2.59
CA LYS A 2 10.39 -15.17 -1.77
C LYS A 2 11.12 -15.94 -0.68
N ILE A 3 10.67 -15.82 0.56
CA ILE A 3 11.16 -16.66 1.67
C ILE A 3 10.39 -17.97 1.59
N ASP A 4 11.09 -19.11 1.69
CA ASP A 4 10.43 -20.42 1.76
C ASP A 4 9.42 -20.42 2.91
N LEU A 5 8.20 -20.92 2.68
CA LEU A 5 7.16 -20.93 3.70
C LEU A 5 7.45 -21.94 4.83
N GLU A 6 8.47 -22.80 4.69
CA GLU A 6 9.02 -23.66 5.74
C GLU A 6 10.22 -23.05 6.48
N ASP A 7 10.71 -21.87 6.07
CA ASP A 7 11.86 -21.22 6.71
C ASP A 7 11.52 -20.83 8.16
N GLU A 8 12.46 -21.09 9.09
CA GLU A 8 12.29 -20.81 10.50
C GLU A 8 12.11 -19.32 10.79
N ILE A 9 12.59 -18.42 9.92
CA ILE A 9 12.44 -16.97 10.11
C ILE A 9 10.98 -16.54 10.22
N TRP A 10 10.03 -17.26 9.62
CA TRP A 10 8.61 -16.98 9.78
C TRP A 10 8.14 -17.05 11.24
N SER A 11 8.88 -17.75 12.11
CA SER A 11 8.61 -17.74 13.55
C SER A 11 8.95 -16.43 14.26
N ARG A 12 9.71 -15.55 13.59
CA ARG A 12 10.18 -14.24 14.10
C ARG A 12 9.62 -13.05 13.31
N LEU A 13 9.08 -13.29 12.12
CA LEU A 13 8.37 -12.27 11.33
C LEU A 13 7.01 -12.01 11.96
N TYR A 14 6.93 -10.95 12.75
CA TYR A 14 5.70 -10.57 13.46
C TYR A 14 4.76 -9.72 12.60
N GLY A 15 3.47 -9.81 12.91
CA GLY A 15 2.39 -8.92 12.48
C GLY A 15 1.87 -8.06 13.65
N PRO A 16 0.65 -7.50 13.56
CA PRO A 16 0.08 -6.61 14.58
C PRO A 16 -0.14 -7.29 15.94
N TYR A 17 -0.35 -8.60 15.94
CA TYR A 17 -0.64 -9.40 17.13
C TYR A 17 0.48 -10.40 17.46
N GLY A 18 1.70 -10.14 17.00
CA GLY A 18 2.88 -10.99 17.21
C GLY A 18 3.06 -12.00 16.09
N ASN A 19 3.64 -13.15 16.40
CA ASN A 19 3.72 -14.24 15.44
C ASN A 19 2.43 -15.08 15.45
N ARG A 20 1.72 -15.08 14.32
CA ARG A 20 0.44 -15.77 14.12
C ARG A 20 0.50 -16.81 13.00
N SER A 21 1.70 -17.33 12.73
CA SER A 21 1.94 -18.37 11.71
C SER A 21 1.44 -17.97 10.32
N VAL A 22 1.73 -16.73 9.90
CA VAL A 22 1.34 -16.16 8.59
C VAL A 22 1.74 -17.08 7.42
N ASN A 23 2.90 -17.75 7.51
CA ASN A 23 3.34 -18.73 6.52
C ASN A 23 2.36 -19.90 6.34
N VAL A 24 1.73 -20.37 7.41
CA VAL A 24 0.72 -21.44 7.35
C VAL A 24 -0.56 -20.94 6.69
N GLN A 25 -0.97 -19.70 6.99
CA GLN A 25 -2.13 -19.07 6.36
C GLN A 25 -1.90 -18.88 4.85
N LEU A 26 -0.71 -18.40 4.45
CA LEU A 26 -0.29 -18.31 3.06
C LEU A 26 -0.30 -19.68 2.36
N LYS A 27 0.26 -20.74 2.98
CA LYS A 27 0.22 -22.10 2.43
C LYS A 27 -1.22 -22.58 2.19
N ASN A 28 -2.12 -22.33 3.14
CA ASN A 28 -3.52 -22.72 3.03
C ASN A 28 -4.20 -21.94 1.90
N LEU A 29 -4.02 -20.63 1.85
CA LEU A 29 -4.57 -19.75 0.82
C LEU A 29 -4.09 -20.13 -0.59
N PHE A 30 -2.82 -20.53 -0.74
CA PHE A 30 -2.28 -20.92 -2.05
C PHE A 30 -2.61 -22.36 -2.46
N ARG A 31 -2.99 -23.23 -1.51
CA ARG A 31 -3.51 -24.55 -1.84
C ARG A 31 -4.91 -24.46 -2.43
N GLU A 32 -5.74 -23.61 -1.85
CA GLU A 32 -7.10 -23.33 -2.28
C GLU A 32 -7.40 -21.88 -1.94
N TRP A 33 -7.62 -21.06 -2.98
CA TRP A 33 -7.85 -19.64 -2.78
C TRP A 33 -9.27 -19.43 -2.24
N ASP A 34 -9.36 -19.21 -0.94
CA ASP A 34 -10.59 -18.84 -0.25
C ASP A 34 -10.56 -17.33 0.07
N ILE A 35 -11.58 -16.61 -0.42
CA ILE A 35 -11.67 -15.16 -0.26
C ILE A 35 -11.85 -14.73 1.20
N SER A 36 -12.51 -15.53 2.03
CA SER A 36 -12.70 -15.23 3.45
C SER A 36 -11.38 -15.38 4.19
N VAL A 37 -10.59 -16.41 3.85
CA VAL A 37 -9.24 -16.58 4.38
C VAL A 37 -8.31 -15.46 3.91
N ALA A 38 -8.43 -15.03 2.66
CA ALA A 38 -7.66 -13.90 2.13
C ALA A 38 -7.96 -12.61 2.90
N LYS A 39 -9.24 -12.28 3.11
CA LYS A 39 -9.68 -11.08 3.85
C LYS A 39 -9.16 -11.09 5.30
N GLU A 40 -9.28 -12.21 6.00
CA GLU A 40 -8.73 -12.36 7.36
C GLU A 40 -7.20 -12.14 7.37
N LEU A 41 -6.49 -12.80 6.46
CA LEU A 41 -5.05 -12.67 6.37
C LEU A 41 -4.63 -11.22 6.08
N PHE A 42 -5.28 -10.57 5.12
CA PHE A 42 -4.90 -9.24 4.66
C PHE A 42 -5.19 -8.17 5.70
N TRP A 43 -6.40 -8.15 6.26
CA TRP A 43 -6.88 -7.03 7.07
C TRP A 43 -6.71 -7.22 8.58
N GLU A 44 -6.47 -8.44 9.05
CA GLU A 44 -6.28 -8.72 10.48
C GLU A 44 -4.85 -9.19 10.82
N GLU A 45 -4.20 -9.97 9.96
CA GLU A 45 -2.92 -10.62 10.29
C GLU A 45 -1.70 -9.96 9.63
N LEU A 46 -1.89 -9.23 8.51
CA LEU A 46 -0.83 -8.53 7.79
C LEU A 46 -0.86 -7.01 7.94
N HIS A 47 -1.88 -6.45 8.57
CA HIS A 47 -2.07 -5.00 8.68
C HIS A 47 -2.95 -4.69 9.90
N HIS A 48 -2.73 -3.53 10.54
CA HIS A 48 -3.67 -2.98 11.52
C HIS A 48 -3.50 -1.46 11.64
N GLN A 49 -4.60 -0.69 11.55
CA GLN A 49 -4.61 0.79 11.73
C GLN A 49 -3.50 1.53 10.96
N ASP A 50 -3.35 1.23 9.67
CA ASP A 50 -2.35 1.77 8.75
C ASP A 50 -0.89 1.39 9.09
N ASP A 51 -0.67 0.49 10.05
CA ASP A 51 0.64 -0.10 10.31
C ASP A 51 0.83 -1.40 9.52
N VAL A 52 2.04 -1.53 8.99
CA VAL A 52 2.55 -2.71 8.29
C VAL A 52 3.79 -3.23 9.02
N TYR A 53 4.13 -4.51 8.80
CA TYR A 53 5.03 -5.27 9.66
C TYR A 53 5.99 -6.16 8.84
N PRO A 54 7.06 -6.72 9.44
CA PRO A 54 7.94 -7.65 8.73
C PRO A 54 7.20 -8.82 8.06
N ALA A 55 6.15 -9.36 8.69
CA ALA A 55 5.31 -10.39 8.09
C ALA A 55 4.56 -9.90 6.83
N THR A 56 4.12 -8.63 6.80
CA THR A 56 3.51 -8.00 5.62
C THR A 56 4.47 -8.05 4.44
N TYR A 57 5.67 -7.51 4.62
CA TYR A 57 6.68 -7.46 3.56
C TYR A 57 7.13 -8.84 3.08
N ALA A 58 7.26 -9.82 4.00
CA ALA A 58 7.58 -11.19 3.63
C ALA A 58 6.48 -11.86 2.79
N SER A 59 5.22 -11.42 2.95
CA SER A 59 4.06 -11.96 2.25
C SER A 59 3.85 -11.35 0.86
N LEU A 60 4.19 -10.08 0.64
CA LEU A 60 3.96 -9.38 -0.63
C LEU A 60 4.48 -10.13 -1.87
N PRO A 61 5.72 -10.69 -1.89
CA PRO A 61 6.21 -11.40 -3.07
C PRO A 61 5.45 -12.69 -3.38
N TRP A 62 4.83 -13.30 -2.37
CA TRP A 62 3.96 -14.45 -2.53
C TRP A 62 2.61 -14.02 -3.09
N LEU A 63 1.99 -12.98 -2.51
CA LEU A 63 0.71 -12.44 -2.98
C LEU A 63 0.79 -11.98 -4.44
N VAL A 64 1.80 -11.20 -4.82
CA VAL A 64 1.98 -10.73 -6.20
C VAL A 64 2.15 -11.89 -7.19
N ALA A 65 2.79 -12.98 -6.77
CA ALA A 65 3.10 -14.09 -7.67
C ALA A 65 1.97 -15.11 -7.81
N LEU A 66 1.12 -15.24 -6.80
CA LEU A 66 0.11 -16.30 -6.71
C LEU A 66 -1.33 -15.79 -6.64
N SER A 67 -1.53 -14.47 -6.58
CA SER A 67 -2.86 -13.87 -6.66
C SER A 67 -3.59 -14.34 -7.93
N PRO A 68 -4.89 -14.67 -7.84
CA PRO A 68 -5.73 -14.84 -9.01
C PRO A 68 -5.62 -13.63 -9.94
N SER A 69 -5.74 -13.87 -11.23
CA SER A 69 -5.59 -12.83 -12.25
C SER A 69 -6.88 -12.08 -12.58
N THR A 70 -8.02 -12.54 -12.05
CA THR A 70 -9.38 -12.01 -12.27
C THR A 70 -10.23 -12.23 -11.02
N ASP A 71 -11.44 -11.67 -11.02
CA ASP A 71 -12.51 -11.86 -10.03
C ASP A 71 -12.27 -11.19 -8.66
N GLU A 72 -13.19 -11.39 -7.72
CA GLU A 72 -13.17 -10.79 -6.38
C GLU A 72 -11.82 -11.00 -5.66
N ALA A 73 -11.20 -12.16 -5.84
CA ALA A 73 -9.90 -12.46 -5.27
C ALA A 73 -8.76 -11.58 -5.81
N PHE A 74 -8.81 -11.23 -7.10
CA PHE A 74 -7.87 -10.29 -7.68
C PHE A 74 -8.13 -8.89 -7.13
N GLU A 75 -9.39 -8.44 -7.11
CA GLU A 75 -9.78 -7.13 -6.59
C GLU A 75 -9.29 -6.96 -5.14
N GLU A 76 -9.63 -7.91 -4.27
CA GLU A 76 -9.26 -7.92 -2.85
C GLU A 76 -7.74 -7.84 -2.65
N THR A 77 -6.98 -8.62 -3.41
CA THR A 77 -5.52 -8.64 -3.29
C THR A 77 -4.93 -7.30 -3.72
N TYR A 78 -5.40 -6.71 -4.82
CA TYR A 78 -4.81 -5.49 -5.35
C TYR A 78 -5.26 -4.24 -4.60
N LEU A 79 -6.45 -4.24 -3.99
CA LEU A 79 -6.82 -3.23 -2.99
C LEU A 79 -5.89 -3.30 -1.77
N PHE A 80 -5.66 -4.50 -1.23
CA PHE A 80 -4.74 -4.68 -0.12
C PHE A 80 -3.30 -4.25 -0.48
N LEU A 81 -2.81 -4.59 -1.68
CA LEU A 81 -1.49 -4.15 -2.15
C LEU A 81 -1.39 -2.62 -2.30
N SER A 82 -2.41 -1.97 -2.85
CA SER A 82 -2.49 -0.51 -2.94
C SER A 82 -2.42 0.12 -1.55
N HIS A 83 -3.20 -0.41 -0.61
CA HIS A 83 -3.22 0.06 0.77
C HIS A 83 -1.87 -0.12 1.48
N VAL A 84 -1.24 -1.30 1.39
CA VAL A 84 0.10 -1.53 1.96
C VAL A 84 1.12 -0.54 1.40
N ILE A 85 1.07 -0.23 0.11
CA ILE A 85 1.96 0.75 -0.50
C ILE A 85 1.69 2.16 0.05
N HIS A 86 0.42 2.53 0.19
CA HIS A 86 0.04 3.77 0.86
C HIS A 86 0.61 3.83 2.28
N CYS A 87 0.35 2.83 3.14
CA CYS A 87 0.90 2.78 4.50
C CYS A 87 2.42 2.85 4.53
N ALA A 88 3.10 2.10 3.65
CA ALA A 88 4.55 2.03 3.57
C ALA A 88 5.20 3.37 3.17
N CYS A 89 4.55 4.12 2.27
CA CYS A 89 5.07 5.37 1.70
C CYS A 89 4.51 6.64 2.37
N SER A 90 3.43 6.54 3.15
CA SER A 90 2.81 7.67 3.83
C SER A 90 3.70 8.23 4.94
N VAL A 91 3.88 9.56 4.90
CA VAL A 91 4.52 10.35 5.95
C VAL A 91 3.53 10.54 7.11
N GLY A 92 3.74 9.78 8.19
CA GLY A 92 2.94 9.87 9.41
C GLY A 92 2.31 8.52 9.78
N GLY A 93 2.77 7.94 10.89
CA GLY A 93 2.32 6.64 11.39
C GLY A 93 3.11 6.27 12.62
N THR A 94 2.43 6.35 13.74
CA THR A 94 2.95 6.13 15.07
C THR A 94 2.87 4.65 15.37
N GLY A 95 3.97 4.02 15.80
CA GLY A 95 3.82 2.73 16.48
C GLY A 95 2.75 2.81 17.58
N CYS A 96 2.44 1.68 18.22
CA CYS A 96 1.44 1.59 19.29
C CYS A 96 1.56 2.68 20.41
N ASP A 97 2.63 3.47 20.45
CA ASP A 97 2.95 4.54 21.38
C ASP A 97 3.02 5.99 20.82
N GLY A 98 2.77 6.27 19.53
CA GLY A 98 2.82 7.66 19.06
C GLY A 98 4.16 8.11 18.45
N THR A 99 5.23 7.31 18.46
CA THR A 99 6.60 7.84 18.25
C THR A 99 7.44 7.15 17.16
N GLY A 100 8.02 7.97 16.25
CA GLY A 100 9.27 7.68 15.54
C GLY A 100 9.21 7.17 14.08
N PRO A 101 10.18 7.54 13.21
CA PRO A 101 10.30 7.01 11.85
C PRO A 101 11.03 5.64 11.85
N ARG A 102 10.37 4.60 11.33
CA ARG A 102 10.82 3.19 11.34
C ARG A 102 11.53 2.74 10.04
N GLY A 103 12.45 3.55 9.53
CA GLY A 103 13.17 3.27 8.28
C GLY A 103 12.55 3.92 7.04
N LYS A 104 13.02 3.53 5.85
CA LYS A 104 12.58 4.10 4.55
C LYS A 104 11.12 3.78 4.26
N TYR A 105 10.69 2.57 4.61
CA TYR A 105 9.31 2.11 4.52
C TYR A 105 8.84 1.68 5.89
N ARG A 106 7.63 2.11 6.28
CA ARG A 106 7.03 1.80 7.59
C ARG A 106 7.10 0.29 7.86
N GLY A 107 7.52 -0.13 9.05
CA GLY A 107 7.44 -1.54 9.44
C GLY A 107 8.58 -2.48 9.00
N ILE A 108 9.54 -2.01 8.20
CA ILE A 108 10.70 -2.83 7.79
C ILE A 108 12.04 -2.09 7.98
N SER A 109 12.30 -1.70 9.22
CA SER A 109 13.58 -1.09 9.56
C SER A 109 14.76 -2.04 9.34
N THR A 110 15.92 -1.48 9.06
CA THR A 110 17.21 -2.19 9.02
C THR A 110 17.94 -2.15 10.37
N LYS A 111 17.28 -1.67 11.43
CA LYS A 111 17.81 -1.59 12.80
C LYS A 111 17.11 -2.59 13.71
N ILE A 112 17.88 -3.43 14.39
CA ILE A 112 17.33 -4.48 15.24
C ILE A 112 16.48 -3.96 16.41
N ALA A 113 16.85 -2.81 16.96
CA ALA A 113 16.12 -2.19 18.08
C ALA A 113 14.67 -1.83 17.73
N ASP A 114 14.36 -1.63 16.44
CA ASP A 114 13.02 -1.27 15.98
C ASP A 114 12.08 -2.51 15.90
N HIS A 115 12.61 -3.71 16.17
CA HIS A 115 11.92 -5.00 16.04
C HIS A 115 11.78 -5.79 17.34
N GLN A 116 12.41 -5.34 18.42
CA GLN A 116 12.39 -6.00 19.73
C GLN A 116 11.33 -5.36 20.63
N HIS A 117 10.07 -5.61 20.30
CA HIS A 117 8.93 -5.04 21.04
C HIS A 117 8.64 -5.81 22.31
N SER A 118 8.32 -5.11 23.41
CA SER A 118 8.02 -5.72 24.71
C SER A 118 6.76 -6.61 24.73
N TRP A 119 5.87 -6.44 23.74
CA TRP A 119 4.67 -7.24 23.56
C TRP A 119 4.89 -8.52 22.73
N ILE A 120 6.08 -8.69 22.14
CA ILE A 120 6.52 -9.93 21.47
C ILE A 120 7.38 -10.73 22.45
N PRO A 121 7.16 -12.04 22.63
CA PRO A 121 8.04 -12.88 23.44
C PRO A 121 9.50 -12.81 22.97
N GLU A 122 10.46 -12.71 23.87
CA GLU A 122 11.89 -12.54 23.51
C GLU A 122 12.43 -13.65 22.59
N ARG A 123 11.93 -14.88 22.76
CA ARG A 123 12.29 -16.04 21.92
C ARG A 123 11.84 -15.90 20.45
N GLU A 124 10.89 -15.00 20.18
CA GLU A 124 10.31 -14.71 18.86
C GLU A 124 10.84 -13.39 18.30
N TRP A 125 11.75 -12.71 19.01
CA TRP A 125 12.37 -11.49 18.50
C TRP A 125 13.22 -11.79 17.28
N LEU A 126 13.15 -10.88 16.31
CA LEU A 126 14.15 -10.81 15.25
C LEU A 126 15.55 -10.65 15.88
N THR A 127 16.51 -11.32 15.26
CA THR A 127 17.91 -11.33 15.65
C THR A 127 18.76 -10.51 14.67
N ALA A 128 20.02 -10.24 15.04
CA ALA A 128 20.94 -9.53 14.15
C ALA A 128 21.17 -10.27 12.81
N GLU A 129 21.06 -11.60 12.80
CA GLU A 129 21.21 -12.41 11.57
C GLU A 129 20.02 -12.23 10.62
N ASP A 130 18.82 -11.99 11.17
CA ASP A 130 17.59 -11.79 10.39
C ASP A 130 17.59 -10.44 9.63
N LEU A 131 18.42 -9.47 10.04
CA LEU A 131 18.52 -8.15 9.37
C LEU A 131 18.89 -8.26 7.89
N LEU A 132 19.66 -9.30 7.51
CA LEU A 132 19.97 -9.54 6.11
C LEU A 132 18.70 -9.88 5.31
N VAL A 133 17.75 -10.59 5.92
CA VAL A 133 16.46 -10.89 5.28
C VAL A 133 15.60 -9.63 5.17
N LEU A 134 15.52 -8.83 6.24
CA LEU A 134 14.77 -7.56 6.21
C LEU A 134 15.31 -6.61 5.16
N THR A 135 16.64 -6.51 5.02
CA THR A 135 17.28 -5.69 3.98
C THR A 135 16.90 -6.17 2.57
N LYS A 136 16.87 -7.48 2.33
CA LYS A 136 16.48 -8.02 1.01
C LYS A 136 14.98 -7.83 0.73
N LEU A 137 14.13 -7.87 1.75
CA LEU A 137 12.71 -7.56 1.64
C LEU A 137 12.49 -6.05 1.36
N GLU A 138 13.19 -5.15 2.06
CA GLU A 138 13.18 -3.70 1.79
C GLU A 138 13.65 -3.39 0.36
N GLN A 139 14.71 -4.07 -0.09
CA GLN A 139 15.22 -3.96 -1.47
C GLN A 139 14.18 -4.45 -2.48
N TRP A 140 13.59 -5.64 -2.26
CA TRP A 140 12.55 -6.15 -3.14
C TRP A 140 11.36 -5.19 -3.22
N PHE A 141 10.90 -4.65 -2.08
CA PHE A 141 9.82 -3.68 -2.09
C PHE A 141 10.21 -2.41 -2.85
N THR A 142 11.42 -1.88 -2.62
CA THR A 142 11.97 -0.74 -3.38
C THR A 142 11.90 -0.98 -4.88
N GLU A 143 12.29 -2.17 -5.35
CA GLU A 143 12.36 -2.51 -6.77
C GLU A 143 10.98 -2.76 -7.40
N ASN A 144 9.94 -3.07 -6.62
CA ASN A 144 8.66 -3.58 -7.14
C ASN A 144 7.44 -2.70 -6.85
N HIS A 145 7.45 -1.88 -5.78
CA HIS A 145 6.24 -1.17 -5.31
C HIS A 145 5.60 -0.26 -6.36
N LEU A 146 6.38 0.48 -7.17
CA LEU A 146 5.82 1.34 -8.22
C LEU A 146 5.10 0.53 -9.31
N THR A 147 5.68 -0.59 -9.75
CA THR A 147 5.04 -1.48 -10.73
C THR A 147 3.79 -2.16 -10.15
N ILE A 148 3.81 -2.54 -8.87
CA ILE A 148 2.63 -3.08 -8.19
C ILE A 148 1.54 -2.01 -8.10
N ALA A 149 1.88 -0.78 -7.71
CA ALA A 149 0.93 0.33 -7.59
C ALA A 149 0.29 0.67 -8.94
N GLU A 150 1.06 0.69 -10.03
CA GLU A 150 0.53 0.89 -11.38
C GLU A 150 -0.43 -0.24 -11.76
N ARG A 151 -0.11 -1.49 -11.41
CA ARG A 151 -1.02 -2.62 -11.65
C ARG A 151 -2.31 -2.51 -10.85
N CYS A 152 -2.30 -1.91 -9.66
CA CYS A 152 -3.52 -1.67 -8.88
C CYS A 152 -4.49 -0.74 -9.62
N LEU A 153 -4.01 0.17 -10.47
CA LEU A 153 -4.85 1.06 -11.27
C LEU A 153 -5.77 0.33 -12.26
N SER A 154 -5.50 -0.96 -12.57
CA SER A 154 -6.43 -1.76 -13.38
C SER A 154 -7.76 -2.02 -12.68
N LEU A 155 -7.87 -1.76 -11.38
CA LEU A 155 -9.11 -1.81 -10.61
C LEU A 155 -9.94 -0.54 -10.72
N ALA A 156 -9.46 0.52 -11.37
CA ALA A 156 -10.25 1.72 -11.57
C ALA A 156 -11.50 1.39 -12.41
N THR A 157 -12.66 1.81 -11.93
CA THR A 157 -13.97 1.61 -12.57
C THR A 157 -14.91 2.80 -12.29
N PHE A 158 -16.18 2.67 -12.68
CA PHE A 158 -17.21 3.64 -12.32
C PHE A 158 -17.58 3.63 -10.82
N ASP A 159 -17.13 2.61 -10.07
CA ASP A 159 -17.20 2.61 -8.61
C ASP A 159 -16.12 3.56 -8.05
N LEU A 160 -16.57 4.65 -7.44
CA LEU A 160 -15.71 5.68 -6.87
C LEU A 160 -14.89 5.17 -5.69
N MET A 161 -15.50 4.35 -4.82
CA MET A 161 -14.84 3.84 -3.63
C MET A 161 -13.74 2.86 -4.03
N LEU A 162 -14.07 1.92 -4.91
CA LEU A 162 -13.09 0.96 -5.43
C LEU A 162 -11.91 1.69 -6.10
N SER A 163 -12.21 2.67 -6.95
CA SER A 163 -11.18 3.43 -7.68
C SER A 163 -10.31 4.29 -6.76
N ALA A 164 -10.89 4.90 -5.71
CA ALA A 164 -10.15 5.70 -4.75
C ALA A 164 -9.14 4.84 -3.96
N TYR A 165 -9.52 3.63 -3.55
CA TYR A 165 -8.60 2.70 -2.90
C TYR A 165 -7.62 2.03 -3.88
N ALA A 166 -8.00 1.82 -5.14
CA ALA A 166 -7.09 1.31 -6.15
C ALA A 166 -5.93 2.27 -6.46
N LEU A 167 -6.13 3.58 -6.30
CA LEU A 167 -5.14 4.60 -6.65
C LEU A 167 -4.30 5.12 -5.47
N GLU A 168 -4.70 4.87 -4.22
CA GLU A 168 -4.05 5.43 -3.03
C GLU A 168 -2.56 5.08 -2.95
N GLY A 169 -2.20 3.83 -3.25
CA GLY A 169 -0.83 3.35 -3.25
C GLY A 169 0.00 4.02 -4.33
N PHE A 170 -0.57 4.20 -5.53
CA PHE A 170 0.10 4.87 -6.64
C PHE A 170 0.37 6.33 -6.32
N ALA A 171 -0.64 7.06 -5.85
CA ALA A 171 -0.51 8.47 -5.51
C ALA A 171 0.56 8.69 -4.43
N THR A 172 0.52 7.87 -3.38
CA THR A 172 1.44 7.97 -2.25
C THR A 172 2.85 7.56 -2.60
N ALA A 173 3.05 6.47 -3.34
CA ALA A 173 4.36 6.03 -3.83
C ALA A 173 5.02 7.06 -4.77
N ASN A 174 4.21 7.86 -5.47
CA ASN A 174 4.67 8.96 -6.29
C ASN A 174 4.83 10.29 -5.51
N GLY A 175 4.67 10.28 -4.19
CA GLY A 175 4.93 11.41 -3.30
C GLY A 175 3.73 12.30 -2.99
N SER A 176 2.51 11.90 -3.37
CA SER A 176 1.28 12.66 -3.11
C SER A 176 0.26 11.86 -2.27
N PRO A 177 0.46 11.75 -0.94
CA PRO A 177 -0.60 11.28 -0.04
C PRO A 177 -1.82 12.23 -0.04
N ARG A 178 -1.63 13.50 -0.42
CA ARG A 178 -2.71 14.48 -0.58
C ARG A 178 -3.73 14.02 -1.62
N ILE A 179 -3.26 13.54 -2.78
CA ILE A 179 -4.15 12.96 -3.80
C ILE A 179 -4.89 11.75 -3.22
N ALA A 180 -4.17 10.80 -2.60
CA ALA A 180 -4.77 9.60 -2.02
C ALA A 180 -5.93 9.93 -1.04
N HIS A 181 -5.70 10.83 -0.08
CA HIS A 181 -6.75 11.23 0.85
C HIS A 181 -7.89 12.01 0.17
N SER A 182 -7.57 12.90 -0.76
CA SER A 182 -8.59 13.73 -1.43
C SER A 182 -9.59 12.90 -2.23
N VAL A 183 -9.13 11.86 -2.94
CA VAL A 183 -10.03 10.99 -3.72
C VAL A 183 -10.90 10.11 -2.83
N GLN A 184 -10.39 9.69 -1.66
CA GLN A 184 -11.16 8.92 -0.69
C GLN A 184 -12.26 9.78 -0.08
N MET A 185 -11.92 10.97 0.41
CA MET A 185 -12.90 11.91 0.95
C MET A 185 -13.97 12.26 -0.11
N PHE A 186 -13.57 12.46 -1.36
CA PHE A 186 -14.50 12.68 -2.46
C PHE A 186 -15.39 11.46 -2.73
N ALA A 187 -14.85 10.24 -2.69
CA ALA A 187 -15.63 9.02 -2.82
C ALA A 187 -16.63 8.82 -1.67
N TYR A 188 -16.31 9.33 -0.47
CA TYR A 188 -17.23 9.48 0.67
C TYR A 188 -18.22 10.65 0.54
N ALA A 189 -18.29 11.29 -0.62
CA ALA A 189 -19.16 12.41 -0.95
C ALA A 189 -18.90 13.69 -0.13
N GLU A 190 -17.67 13.87 0.37
CA GLU A 190 -17.28 15.12 1.03
C GLU A 190 -17.20 16.29 0.03
N PRO A 191 -17.65 17.50 0.39
CA PRO A 191 -17.55 18.67 -0.49
C PRO A 191 -16.10 19.09 -0.75
N VAL A 192 -15.78 19.52 -1.98
CA VAL A 192 -14.42 19.96 -2.37
C VAL A 192 -13.86 21.04 -1.43
N ASP A 193 -14.68 22.01 -1.01
CA ASP A 193 -14.26 23.06 -0.08
C ASP A 193 -13.84 22.50 1.29
N PHE A 194 -14.52 21.44 1.77
CA PHE A 194 -14.14 20.76 3.00
C PHE A 194 -12.84 19.99 2.82
N ILE A 195 -12.70 19.22 1.74
CA ILE A 195 -11.50 18.45 1.42
C ILE A 195 -10.29 19.40 1.29
N CYS A 196 -10.43 20.51 0.57
CA CYS A 196 -9.38 21.51 0.41
C CYS A 196 -9.07 22.24 1.74
N GLY A 197 -10.06 22.40 2.62
CA GLY A 197 -9.86 22.92 3.97
C GLY A 197 -8.97 22.01 4.83
N GLU A 198 -9.16 20.70 4.73
CA GLU A 198 -8.39 19.69 5.49
C GLU A 198 -7.00 19.42 4.89
N LEU A 199 -6.91 19.31 3.56
CA LEU A 199 -5.70 18.82 2.88
C LEU A 199 -4.87 19.92 2.21
N GLY A 200 -5.43 21.11 2.05
CA GLY A 200 -4.89 22.20 1.25
C GLY A 200 -5.07 21.99 -0.25
N ALA A 201 -4.78 23.04 -1.03
CA ALA A 201 -4.75 22.97 -2.49
C ALA A 201 -3.60 22.07 -3.00
N PHE A 202 -3.77 21.51 -4.19
CA PHE A 202 -2.71 20.82 -4.91
C PHE A 202 -1.58 21.80 -5.27
N ASP A 203 -0.36 21.26 -5.31
CA ASP A 203 0.81 21.96 -5.80
C ASP A 203 1.32 21.37 -7.13
N ASN A 204 2.47 21.87 -7.59
CA ASN A 204 3.08 21.39 -8.84
C ASN A 204 3.46 19.90 -8.78
N HIS A 205 3.81 19.39 -7.59
CA HIS A 205 4.15 17.99 -7.43
C HIS A 205 2.89 17.13 -7.53
N ASP A 206 1.80 17.49 -6.84
CA ASP A 206 0.51 16.80 -6.99
C ASP A 206 0.04 16.82 -8.44
N SER A 207 0.12 17.97 -9.11
CA SER A 207 -0.24 18.10 -10.52
C SER A 207 0.55 17.14 -11.42
N SER A 208 1.83 16.90 -11.11
CA SER A 208 2.65 15.90 -11.82
C SER A 208 2.20 14.46 -11.57
N VAL A 209 1.65 14.17 -10.39
CA VAL A 209 1.08 12.86 -10.04
C VAL A 209 -0.30 12.70 -10.71
N VAL A 210 -1.12 13.73 -10.77
CA VAL A 210 -2.37 13.75 -11.56
C VAL A 210 -2.07 13.44 -13.02
N ALA A 211 -1.04 14.05 -13.61
CA ALA A 211 -0.61 13.78 -14.98
C ALA A 211 -0.27 12.30 -15.23
N LYS A 212 0.35 11.63 -14.26
CA LYS A 212 0.67 10.20 -14.32
C LYS A 212 -0.56 9.31 -14.13
N LEU A 213 -1.49 9.69 -13.26
CA LEU A 213 -2.73 8.94 -13.02
C LEU A 213 -3.70 9.03 -14.19
N TYR A 214 -3.82 10.21 -14.80
CA TYR A 214 -4.86 10.53 -15.77
C TYR A 214 -5.01 9.50 -16.91
N PRO A 215 -3.92 9.03 -17.58
CA PRO A 215 -4.02 8.00 -18.63
C PRO A 215 -4.69 6.71 -18.19
N HIS A 216 -4.61 6.35 -16.91
CA HIS A 216 -5.17 5.11 -16.37
C HIS A 216 -6.63 5.25 -15.91
N ILE A 217 -7.08 6.47 -15.55
CA ILE A 217 -8.36 6.66 -14.88
C ILE A 217 -9.39 7.47 -15.68
N HIS A 218 -9.01 8.25 -16.70
CA HIS A 218 -9.94 9.17 -17.36
C HIS A 218 -11.12 8.45 -18.06
N GLU A 219 -10.88 7.31 -18.69
CA GLU A 219 -11.95 6.47 -19.26
C GLU A 219 -12.62 5.58 -18.21
N ALA A 220 -11.82 4.99 -17.31
CA ALA A 220 -12.30 3.98 -16.38
C ALA A 220 -13.09 4.58 -15.20
N SER A 221 -12.68 5.75 -14.70
CA SER A 221 -13.28 6.48 -13.59
C SER A 221 -13.35 8.00 -13.89
N PRO A 222 -14.17 8.41 -14.88
CA PRO A 222 -14.21 9.80 -15.37
C PRO A 222 -14.57 10.82 -14.30
N LYS A 223 -15.35 10.42 -13.28
CA LYS A 223 -15.70 11.30 -12.15
C LYS A 223 -14.49 11.62 -11.27
N LEU A 224 -13.65 10.64 -10.97
CA LEU A 224 -12.40 10.88 -10.23
C LEU A 224 -11.41 11.68 -11.05
N ALA A 225 -11.32 11.40 -12.36
CA ALA A 225 -10.48 12.18 -13.25
C ALA A 225 -10.89 13.66 -13.29
N SER A 226 -12.19 13.95 -13.45
CA SER A 226 -12.71 15.33 -13.37
C SER A 226 -12.41 15.96 -12.02
N PHE A 227 -12.69 15.26 -10.91
CA PHE A 227 -12.39 15.76 -9.57
C PHE A 227 -10.93 16.18 -9.42
N LEU A 228 -9.98 15.36 -9.89
CA LEU A 228 -8.55 15.67 -9.78
C LEU A 228 -8.12 16.86 -10.66
N LEU A 229 -8.72 17.04 -11.84
CA LEU A 229 -8.47 18.20 -12.70
C LEU A 229 -9.06 19.48 -12.12
N ASP A 230 -10.26 19.38 -11.54
CA ASP A 230 -11.01 20.51 -10.98
C ASP A 230 -10.55 20.86 -9.55
N TYR A 231 -9.74 20.00 -8.91
CA TYR A 231 -9.29 20.21 -7.54
C TYR A 231 -8.46 21.50 -7.43
N PRO A 232 -8.70 22.36 -6.42
CA PRO A 232 -7.97 23.62 -6.27
C PRO A 232 -6.45 23.43 -6.34
N GLY A 233 -5.79 24.20 -7.21
CA GLY A 233 -4.34 24.18 -7.38
C GLY A 233 -3.80 23.16 -8.38
N CYS A 234 -4.64 22.26 -8.92
CA CYS A 234 -4.23 21.40 -10.02
C CYS A 234 -3.92 22.25 -11.27
N THR A 235 -2.73 22.09 -11.83
CA THR A 235 -2.30 22.81 -13.05
C THR A 235 -2.10 21.88 -14.26
N PHE A 236 -2.37 20.59 -14.10
CA PHE A 236 -2.28 19.64 -15.21
C PHE A 236 -3.46 19.86 -16.17
N ASP A 237 -3.12 20.03 -17.45
CA ASP A 237 -4.10 20.17 -18.53
C ASP A 237 -3.89 19.03 -19.53
N PRO A 238 -4.84 18.07 -19.66
CA PRO A 238 -4.72 16.95 -20.58
C PRO A 238 -4.73 17.39 -22.06
N ASP A 239 -5.25 18.59 -22.37
CA ASP A 239 -5.29 19.13 -23.73
C ASP A 239 -4.03 19.94 -24.09
N ASP A 240 -3.12 20.21 -23.14
CA ASP A 240 -1.85 20.90 -23.41
C ASP A 240 -0.83 19.91 -24.02
N PRO A 241 -0.48 20.04 -25.32
CA PRO A 241 0.44 19.11 -25.99
C PRO A 241 1.87 19.16 -25.44
N ARG A 242 2.21 20.16 -24.60
CA ARG A 242 3.50 20.24 -23.91
C ARG A 242 3.55 19.38 -22.65
N GLN A 243 2.40 18.96 -22.12
CA GLN A 243 2.27 18.19 -20.89
C GLN A 243 1.98 16.70 -21.17
N GLY A 244 1.38 16.35 -22.31
CA GLY A 244 1.00 14.98 -22.69
C GLY A 244 2.12 14.02 -23.09
N LYS A 245 3.41 14.30 -22.78
CA LYS A 245 4.57 13.45 -23.17
C LYS A 245 5.43 12.95 -22.00
N MET A 246 4.97 13.06 -20.77
CA MET A 246 5.68 12.53 -19.59
C MET A 246 5.14 11.17 -19.14
N GLY A 247 4.91 10.28 -20.11
CA GLY A 247 4.65 8.84 -19.87
C GLY A 247 5.94 8.05 -19.98
#